data_AF-A0A1B7T7R4-F1
#
_entry.id   AF-A0A1B7T7R4-F1
#
_cell.length_a   1.000
_cell.length_b   1.000
_cell.length_c   1.000
_cell.angle_alpha   90.00
_cell.angle_beta   90.00
_cell.angle_gamma   90.00
#
_symmetry.space_group_name_H-M   'P 1'
#
loop_
_entity.id
_entity.type
_entity.pdbx_description
1 polymer ?
#
loop_
_entity_poly.entity_id
_entity_poly.type
_entity_poly.pdbx_seq_one_letter_code
_entity_poly.pdbx_strand_id
1 'polypeptide(L)'
;DIYMKATVINTLGDVINWRPNGIYYKKNEIFVDVIEKIKYIQDMSSSNKYNVKAFELSGMILCKSYLSGMPLIKMGIINDAGFNIDRKLQLGQGFQFHQCVQEIDETYYQTNNENKVLKFVPPDGEFELCNYKFDLISNNKKIAHPPVIEIVSFTKQTKEASIEKLKSPTIRINLQIKTYFKKNLVPEYLNVKIPITSFTENIDLLDLSVAPRFKTDFGKLLFNLSDDFIVWECANIKGNYGNRIFECFIQFQLADEQINELKRKKQLESMDAPPLRKGLKLEKIYNELHDKNMRLDEANVSCLNKNKIQIEFEIPYYISSGLKIDFIKIEEHNLVKYQFFSWIRYKTINEKDEYYISIIASDV
;
A
#
# COMPACT_ATOMS: atom_id res chain seq x y z
N ASP A 1 15.29 -25.08 -29.09
CA ASP A 1 16.63 -24.77 -28.54
C ASP A 1 17.80 -25.16 -29.45
N ILE A 2 17.88 -24.67 -30.71
CA ILE A 2 19.03 -24.94 -31.62
C ILE A 2 19.53 -23.65 -32.33
N TYR A 3 19.15 -22.46 -31.86
CA TYR A 3 19.68 -21.19 -32.37
C TYR A 3 20.21 -20.28 -31.25
N MET A 4 21.04 -20.82 -30.36
CA MET A 4 22.00 -19.97 -29.65
C MET A 4 23.06 -19.54 -30.67
N LYS A 5 22.89 -18.34 -31.22
CA LYS A 5 23.84 -17.73 -32.15
C LYS A 5 25.24 -17.73 -31.52
N ALA A 6 26.23 -18.13 -32.31
CA ALA A 6 27.65 -18.23 -31.95
C ALA A 6 28.30 -16.95 -31.38
N THR A 7 27.58 -15.82 -31.32
CA THR A 7 28.03 -14.56 -30.72
C THR A 7 28.04 -14.55 -29.18
N VAL A 8 27.33 -15.46 -28.50
CA VAL A 8 27.36 -15.55 -27.02
C VAL A 8 28.71 -16.08 -26.51
N ILE A 9 29.47 -16.81 -27.33
CA ILE A 9 30.72 -17.48 -26.92
C ILE A 9 31.92 -16.52 -26.83
N ASN A 10 31.83 -15.32 -27.42
CA ASN A 10 32.94 -14.35 -27.45
C ASN A 10 33.04 -13.44 -26.21
N THR A 11 32.20 -13.61 -25.19
CA THR A 11 32.19 -12.75 -23.99
C THR A 11 33.25 -13.08 -22.95
N LEU A 12 33.97 -14.20 -23.08
CA LEU A 12 34.96 -14.65 -22.09
C LEU A 12 36.23 -13.76 -22.02
N GLY A 13 36.39 -12.76 -22.90
CA GLY A 13 37.52 -11.83 -22.91
C GLY A 13 37.15 -10.33 -22.90
N ASP A 14 35.86 -9.98 -22.81
CA ASP A 14 35.40 -8.58 -22.81
C ASP A 14 35.32 -8.00 -21.40
N VAL A 15 35.50 -6.69 -21.27
CA VAL A 15 35.39 -5.96 -19.98
C VAL A 15 33.95 -5.97 -19.42
N ILE A 16 32.96 -6.26 -20.27
CA ILE A 16 31.53 -6.24 -19.94
C ILE A 16 30.95 -7.66 -20.11
N ASN A 17 30.66 -8.31 -18.98
CA ASN A 17 30.21 -9.71 -18.97
C ASN A 17 28.68 -9.90 -19.01
N TRP A 18 27.91 -8.83 -18.81
CA TRP A 18 26.44 -8.89 -18.70
C TRP A 18 25.70 -8.52 -19.99
N ARG A 19 26.42 -8.15 -21.06
CA ARG A 19 25.81 -7.76 -22.33
C ARG A 19 26.61 -8.32 -23.52
N PRO A 20 26.05 -9.24 -24.33
CA PRO A 20 26.74 -9.77 -25.50
C PRO A 20 26.77 -8.78 -26.66
N ASN A 21 27.84 -8.85 -27.46
CA ASN A 21 27.97 -8.06 -28.68
C ASN A 21 27.00 -8.52 -29.79
N GLY A 22 26.59 -7.59 -30.65
CA GLY A 22 25.79 -7.89 -31.86
C GLY A 22 24.27 -7.97 -31.64
N ILE A 23 23.77 -7.46 -30.52
CA ILE A 23 22.32 -7.31 -30.28
C ILE A 23 21.74 -6.31 -31.28
N TYR A 24 20.62 -6.65 -31.92
CA TYR A 24 19.94 -5.78 -32.87
C TYR A 24 18.43 -5.84 -32.68
N TYR A 25 17.81 -4.67 -32.56
CA TYR A 25 16.38 -4.46 -32.52
C TYR A 25 15.94 -3.56 -33.67
N LYS A 26 14.75 -3.84 -34.21
CA LYS A 26 14.13 -2.99 -35.24
C LYS A 26 13.77 -1.60 -34.71
N LYS A 27 13.43 -1.53 -33.41
CA LYS A 27 13.12 -0.31 -32.67
C LYS A 27 13.92 -0.33 -31.38
N ASN A 28 14.63 0.75 -31.10
CA ASN A 28 15.39 0.87 -29.86
C ASN A 28 14.52 1.56 -28.82
N GLU A 29 14.17 0.85 -27.76
CA GLU A 29 13.27 1.34 -26.72
C GLU A 29 13.82 0.98 -25.34
N ILE A 30 13.66 1.89 -24.38
CA ILE A 30 13.96 1.66 -22.97
C ILE A 30 12.76 2.04 -22.11
N PHE A 31 12.39 1.14 -21.23
CA PHE A 31 11.34 1.37 -20.22
C PHE A 31 11.99 1.40 -18.85
N VAL A 32 11.67 2.42 -18.06
CA VAL A 32 12.15 2.59 -16.70
C VAL A 32 10.96 2.71 -15.76
N ASP A 33 10.83 1.73 -14.88
CA ASP A 33 9.76 1.63 -13.92
C ASP A 33 10.33 1.90 -12.53
N VAL A 34 9.94 3.02 -11.92
CA VAL A 34 10.30 3.34 -10.55
C VAL A 34 9.16 2.92 -9.64
N ILE A 35 9.38 1.88 -8.85
CA ILE A 35 8.38 1.27 -7.98
C ILE A 35 8.80 1.49 -6.52
N GLU A 36 7.97 2.21 -5.77
CA GLU A 36 8.18 2.41 -4.33
C GLU A 36 7.19 1.61 -3.52
N LYS A 37 7.72 0.88 -2.54
CA LYS A 37 6.97 0.18 -1.50
C LYS A 37 7.07 0.96 -0.21
N ILE A 38 5.92 1.20 0.40
CA ILE A 38 5.86 1.92 1.67
C ILE A 38 5.47 0.96 2.79
N LYS A 39 6.29 0.97 3.83
CA LYS A 39 6.04 0.38 5.12
C LYS A 39 5.68 1.48 6.11
N TYR A 40 4.50 1.38 6.70
CA TYR A 40 4.03 2.37 7.66
C TYR A 40 3.33 1.68 8.82
N ILE A 41 3.91 1.84 10.01
CA ILE A 41 3.41 1.27 11.24
C ILE A 41 3.17 2.41 12.23
N GLN A 42 1.90 2.66 12.53
CA GLN A 42 1.49 3.64 13.52
C GLN A 42 0.84 2.92 14.70
N ASP A 43 1.11 3.39 15.91
CA ASP A 43 0.45 2.90 17.12
C ASP A 43 -0.45 4.00 17.71
N MET A 44 -1.75 3.74 17.73
CA MET A 44 -2.76 4.65 18.30
C MET A 44 -3.00 4.41 19.79
N SER A 45 -2.26 3.50 20.42
CA SER A 45 -2.26 3.24 21.88
C SER A 45 -1.97 4.47 22.74
N SER A 46 -1.09 5.34 22.28
CA SER A 46 -0.52 6.41 23.11
C SER A 46 -1.30 7.70 22.90
N SER A 47 -1.60 8.42 24.00
CA SER A 47 -2.22 9.76 24.00
C SER A 47 -1.51 10.78 23.08
N ASN A 48 -0.25 10.50 22.72
CA ASN A 48 0.44 11.23 21.67
C ASN A 48 -0.07 10.83 20.28
N LYS A 49 -0.77 11.78 19.64
CA LYS A 49 -1.30 11.77 18.26
C LYS A 49 -0.32 11.33 17.16
N TYR A 50 0.98 11.18 17.45
CA TYR A 50 2.04 10.89 16.46
C TYR A 50 3.06 9.84 16.95
N ASN A 51 2.60 8.64 17.32
CA ASN A 51 3.50 7.52 17.62
C ASN A 51 3.69 6.61 16.39
N VAL A 52 4.38 7.12 15.38
CA VAL A 52 4.80 6.32 14.23
C VAL A 52 6.01 5.48 14.64
N LYS A 53 5.86 4.15 14.63
CA LYS A 53 6.90 3.19 15.02
C LYS A 53 7.86 2.90 13.87
N ALA A 54 7.33 2.71 12.67
CA ALA A 54 8.11 2.45 11.47
C ALA A 54 7.55 3.26 10.31
N PHE A 55 8.43 3.93 9.58
CA PHE A 55 8.09 4.55 8.31
C PHE A 55 9.30 4.39 7.41
N GLU A 56 9.27 3.32 6.64
CA GLU A 56 10.35 2.90 5.75
C GLU A 56 9.83 2.88 4.32
N LEU A 57 10.69 3.27 3.40
CA LEU A 57 10.39 3.31 1.98
C LEU A 57 11.45 2.48 1.28
N SER A 58 11.01 1.43 0.60
CA SER A 58 11.86 0.53 -0.19
C SER A 58 11.50 0.73 -1.66
N GLY A 59 12.40 1.30 -2.45
CA GLY A 59 12.17 1.55 -3.87
C GLY A 59 13.09 0.74 -4.76
N MET A 60 12.59 0.33 -5.92
CA MET A 60 13.38 -0.29 -6.97
C MET A 60 13.20 0.46 -8.30
N ILE A 61 14.27 0.50 -9.07
CA ILE A 61 14.26 0.97 -10.46
C ILE A 61 14.44 -0.26 -11.35
N LEU A 62 13.36 -0.67 -11.99
CA LEU A 62 13.34 -1.78 -12.93
C LEU A 62 13.47 -1.22 -14.34
N CYS A 63 14.41 -1.75 -15.11
CA CYS A 63 14.66 -1.32 -16.48
C CYS A 63 14.37 -2.46 -17.46
N LYS A 64 13.74 -2.14 -18.58
CA LYS A 64 13.61 -3.03 -19.73
C LYS A 64 14.29 -2.38 -20.93
N SER A 65 15.42 -2.95 -21.33
CA SER A 65 16.28 -2.41 -22.38
C SER A 65 16.15 -3.26 -23.64
N TYR A 66 15.61 -2.67 -24.71
CA TYR A 66 15.59 -3.24 -26.05
C TYR A 66 16.42 -2.34 -26.96
N LEU A 67 17.73 -2.35 -26.75
CA LEU A 67 18.68 -1.46 -27.41
C LEU A 67 19.65 -2.27 -28.26
N SER A 68 19.99 -1.77 -29.44
CA SER A 68 20.95 -2.40 -30.35
C SER A 68 22.39 -2.01 -29.99
N GLY A 69 23.35 -2.92 -30.18
CA GLY A 69 24.76 -2.65 -29.94
C GLY A 69 25.14 -2.65 -28.46
N MET A 70 26.12 -1.80 -28.11
CA MET A 70 26.68 -1.64 -26.77
C MET A 70 26.46 -0.19 -26.27
N PRO A 71 25.21 0.18 -25.96
CA PRO A 71 24.86 1.56 -25.69
C PRO A 71 25.32 1.99 -24.30
N LEU A 72 25.97 3.14 -24.22
CA LEU A 72 26.25 3.81 -22.95
C LEU A 72 25.07 4.71 -22.58
N ILE A 73 24.41 4.40 -21.46
CA ILE A 73 23.29 5.18 -20.94
C ILE A 73 23.79 6.16 -19.89
N LYS A 74 23.35 7.41 -20.01
CA LYS A 74 23.48 8.45 -18.99
C LYS A 74 22.09 8.79 -18.48
N MET A 75 21.82 8.47 -17.22
CA MET A 75 20.54 8.76 -16.56
C MET A 75 20.75 9.84 -15.49
N GLY A 76 20.08 10.98 -15.64
CA GLY A 76 20.08 12.05 -14.65
C GLY A 76 19.00 11.82 -13.60
N ILE A 77 19.36 11.86 -12.33
CA ILE A 77 18.44 11.88 -11.19
C ILE A 77 18.45 13.28 -10.58
N ILE A 78 17.25 13.83 -10.40
CA ILE A 78 17.07 15.15 -9.79
C ILE A 78 17.42 15.08 -8.30
N ASN A 79 18.31 15.96 -7.87
CA ASN A 79 18.79 16.07 -6.49
C ASN A 79 18.36 17.42 -5.89
N ASP A 80 17.04 17.62 -5.77
CA ASP A 80 16.48 18.88 -5.25
C ASP A 80 16.39 18.87 -3.71
N ALA A 81 16.07 20.02 -3.11
CA ALA A 81 15.76 20.14 -1.68
C ALA A 81 14.68 19.16 -1.19
N GLY A 82 13.79 18.68 -2.08
CA GLY A 82 12.78 17.66 -1.78
C GLY A 82 13.30 16.23 -1.73
N PHE A 83 14.44 15.93 -2.37
CA PHE A 83 15.08 14.63 -2.40
C PHE A 83 16.60 14.81 -2.49
N ASN A 84 17.23 15.12 -1.36
CA ASN A 84 18.67 15.30 -1.28
C ASN A 84 19.37 13.94 -1.10
N ILE A 85 19.92 13.42 -2.18
CA ILE A 85 20.58 12.12 -2.25
C ILE A 85 21.82 12.09 -1.36
N ASP A 86 22.57 13.19 -1.29
CA ASP A 86 23.80 13.30 -0.48
C ASP A 86 23.52 13.14 1.01
N ARG A 87 22.47 13.81 1.51
CA ARG A 87 22.02 13.67 2.89
C ARG A 87 21.60 12.24 3.20
N LYS A 88 20.90 11.58 2.28
CA LYS A 88 20.41 10.20 2.48
C LYS A 88 21.56 9.18 2.47
N LEU A 89 22.53 9.35 1.58
CA LEU A 89 23.77 8.55 1.58
C LEU A 89 24.57 8.73 2.89
N GLN A 90 24.67 9.96 3.42
CA GLN A 90 25.32 10.24 4.70
C GLN A 90 24.60 9.60 5.91
N LEU A 91 23.31 9.32 5.80
CA LEU A 91 22.50 8.65 6.83
C LEU A 91 22.64 7.11 6.80
N GLY A 92 23.51 6.55 5.96
CA GLY A 92 23.69 5.09 5.83
C GLY A 92 22.57 4.39 5.06
N GLN A 93 21.66 5.15 4.46
CA GLN A 93 20.56 4.66 3.61
C GLN A 93 21.06 4.58 2.17
N GLY A 94 21.50 3.38 1.78
CA GLY A 94 22.24 3.16 0.55
C GLY A 94 21.37 2.86 -0.67
N PHE A 95 21.76 3.41 -1.80
CA PHE A 95 21.41 2.86 -3.11
C PHE A 95 22.31 1.65 -3.37
N GLN A 96 21.71 0.51 -3.68
CA GLN A 96 22.39 -0.67 -4.19
C GLN A 96 22.19 -0.70 -5.69
N PHE A 97 23.28 -0.59 -6.43
CA PHE A 97 23.24 -0.56 -7.89
C PHE A 97 23.59 -1.92 -8.47
N HIS A 98 23.07 -2.19 -9.65
CA HIS A 98 23.51 -3.31 -10.48
C HIS A 98 24.96 -3.13 -10.89
N GLN A 99 25.67 -4.25 -11.11
CA GLN A 99 27.08 -4.28 -11.54
C GLN A 99 27.34 -3.51 -12.85
N CYS A 100 26.29 -3.25 -13.64
CA CYS A 100 26.41 -2.52 -14.89
C CYS A 100 26.71 -1.03 -14.73
N VAL A 101 26.53 -0.49 -13.52
CA VAL A 101 26.82 0.92 -13.22
C VAL A 101 28.33 1.09 -13.03
N GLN A 102 28.93 1.83 -13.96
CA GLN A 102 30.39 2.01 -14.03
C GLN A 102 30.84 3.19 -13.17
N GLU A 103 30.09 4.29 -13.20
CA GLU A 103 30.40 5.52 -12.48
C GLU A 103 29.09 6.18 -12.00
N ILE A 104 29.09 6.63 -10.75
CA ILE A 104 28.16 7.66 -10.27
C ILE A 104 28.95 8.96 -10.34
N ASP A 105 28.79 9.69 -11.44
CA ASP A 105 29.56 10.92 -11.62
C ASP A 105 28.99 12.02 -10.71
N GLU A 106 29.79 12.42 -9.72
CA GLU A 106 29.48 13.51 -8.79
C GLU A 106 29.73 14.90 -9.41
N THR A 107 30.25 14.99 -10.64
CA THR A 107 30.95 16.20 -11.11
C THR A 107 30.33 16.92 -12.32
N TYR A 108 29.27 16.41 -12.96
CA TYR A 108 28.90 16.93 -14.28
C TYR A 108 28.10 18.25 -14.28
N TYR A 109 27.52 18.68 -13.16
CA TYR A 109 26.89 20.01 -13.03
C TYR A 109 27.50 20.85 -11.89
N GLN A 110 28.83 20.91 -11.78
CA GLN A 110 29.53 21.91 -10.96
C GLN A 110 29.34 23.36 -11.45
N THR A 111 28.41 23.61 -12.37
CA THR A 111 27.92 24.93 -12.73
C THR A 111 26.40 24.96 -12.58
N ASN A 112 25.98 25.13 -11.33
CA ASN A 112 24.69 25.68 -10.89
C ASN A 112 23.48 24.76 -10.64
N ASN A 113 23.51 23.43 -10.83
CA ASN A 113 22.40 22.53 -10.41
C ASN A 113 22.90 21.12 -10.00
N GLU A 114 22.74 20.74 -8.73
CA GLU A 114 23.34 19.57 -8.03
C GLU A 114 22.86 18.16 -8.48
N ASN A 115 22.40 17.95 -9.71
CA ASN A 115 21.84 16.66 -10.17
C ASN A 115 22.90 15.55 -10.32
N LYS A 116 22.55 14.32 -9.92
CA LYS A 116 23.44 13.14 -10.01
C LYS A 116 23.23 12.38 -11.32
N VAL A 117 24.31 11.97 -11.99
CA VAL A 117 24.24 11.24 -13.26
C VAL A 117 24.79 9.83 -13.09
N LEU A 118 23.99 8.84 -13.49
CA LEU A 118 24.37 7.43 -13.53
C LEU A 118 24.79 7.06 -14.94
N LYS A 119 25.99 6.47 -15.06
CA LYS A 119 26.51 5.94 -16.33
C LYS A 119 26.57 4.42 -16.29
N PHE A 120 25.92 3.76 -17.23
CA PHE A 120 25.91 2.30 -17.29
C PHE A 120 25.65 1.76 -18.70
N VAL A 121 26.11 0.54 -18.95
CA VAL A 121 25.77 -0.24 -20.15
C VAL A 121 24.73 -1.29 -19.73
N PRO A 122 23.46 -1.18 -20.13
CA PRO A 122 22.39 -2.03 -19.61
C PRO A 122 22.52 -3.48 -20.09
N PRO A 123 22.23 -4.49 -19.23
CA PRO A 123 21.87 -5.82 -19.68
C PRO A 123 20.73 -5.77 -20.72
N ASP A 124 20.64 -6.80 -21.54
CA ASP A 124 19.55 -6.93 -22.52
C ASP A 124 18.29 -7.49 -21.85
N GLY A 125 17.12 -6.93 -22.19
CA GLY A 125 15.86 -7.32 -21.59
C GLY A 125 15.59 -6.66 -20.23
N GLU A 126 14.99 -7.41 -19.30
CA GLU A 126 14.52 -6.92 -18.01
C GLU A 126 15.55 -7.14 -16.90
N PHE A 127 15.91 -6.09 -16.19
CA PHE A 127 16.86 -6.14 -15.09
C PHE A 127 16.55 -5.07 -14.03
N GLU A 128 16.95 -5.31 -12.79
CA GLU A 128 16.88 -4.34 -11.71
C GLU A 128 18.13 -3.46 -11.75
N LEU A 129 17.97 -2.16 -12.01
CA LEU A 129 19.08 -1.21 -12.09
C LEU A 129 19.55 -0.78 -10.70
N CYS A 130 18.60 -0.54 -9.80
CA CYS A 130 18.89 -0.02 -8.49
C CYS A 130 17.80 -0.38 -7.47
N ASN A 131 18.21 -0.73 -6.26
CA ASN A 131 17.37 -0.81 -5.08
C ASN A 131 17.78 0.28 -4.09
N TYR A 132 16.85 0.92 -3.42
CA TYR A 132 17.13 1.91 -2.40
C TYR A 132 16.17 1.77 -1.24
N LYS A 133 16.68 1.95 -0.03
CA LYS A 133 15.86 1.93 1.19
C LYS A 133 16.08 3.21 1.98
N PHE A 134 14.99 3.87 2.34
CA PHE A 134 14.99 5.08 3.15
C PHE A 134 14.12 4.91 4.39
N ASP A 135 14.69 5.15 5.57
CA ASP A 135 13.91 5.34 6.79
C ASP A 135 13.56 6.82 6.89
N LEU A 136 12.25 7.11 6.87
CA LEU A 136 11.70 8.46 6.88
C LEU A 136 11.42 8.96 8.31
N ILE A 137 11.78 8.16 9.31
CA ILE A 137 11.76 8.55 10.72
C ILE A 137 13.02 9.36 11.02
N SER A 138 12.86 10.66 11.32
CA SER A 138 13.96 11.47 11.85
C SER A 138 14.23 11.09 13.31
N ASN A 139 15.51 11.09 13.72
CA ASN A 139 15.98 10.89 15.10
C ASN A 139 15.22 11.73 16.15
N ASN A 140 14.58 12.83 15.75
CA ASN A 140 13.79 13.71 16.61
C ASN A 140 12.27 13.41 16.64
N LYS A 141 11.81 12.24 16.16
CA LYS A 141 10.39 11.84 16.08
C LYS A 141 9.47 12.84 15.36
N LYS A 142 10.04 13.74 14.54
CA LYS A 142 9.29 14.58 13.60
C LYS A 142 9.34 13.93 12.24
N ILE A 143 8.16 13.62 11.70
CA ILE A 143 7.98 13.03 10.38
C ILE A 143 8.42 14.07 9.35
N ALA A 144 9.48 13.79 8.59
CA ALA A 144 9.98 14.70 7.55
C ALA A 144 9.03 14.77 6.33
N HIS A 145 8.31 13.68 6.05
CA HIS A 145 7.37 13.57 4.93
C HIS A 145 6.05 12.98 5.43
N PRO A 146 4.88 13.61 5.21
CA PRO A 146 3.62 13.04 5.67
C PRO A 146 3.38 11.66 5.02
N PRO A 147 2.80 10.70 5.75
CA PRO A 147 2.46 9.40 5.17
C PRO A 147 1.42 9.58 4.06
N VAL A 148 1.41 8.68 3.07
CA VAL A 148 0.49 8.77 1.93
C VAL A 148 -0.97 8.80 2.40
N ILE A 149 -1.29 7.96 3.39
CA ILE A 149 -2.58 7.88 4.07
C ILE A 149 -2.35 7.82 5.58
N GLU A 150 -3.01 8.71 6.31
CA GLU A 150 -2.99 8.73 7.78
C GLU A 150 -4.38 8.41 8.30
N ILE A 151 -4.48 7.54 9.31
CA ILE A 151 -5.71 7.42 10.09
C ILE A 151 -5.61 8.43 11.23
N VAL A 152 -6.50 9.42 11.20
CA VAL A 152 -6.50 10.53 12.16
C VAL A 152 -7.11 10.11 13.48
N SER A 153 -8.19 9.35 13.42
CA SER A 153 -8.88 8.87 14.60
C SER A 153 -9.58 7.55 14.32
N PHE A 154 -9.60 6.74 15.36
CA PHE A 154 -10.44 5.56 15.48
C PHE A 154 -11.12 5.67 16.83
N THR A 155 -12.44 5.79 16.82
CA THR A 155 -13.22 5.90 18.05
C THR A 155 -14.20 4.74 18.13
N LYS A 156 -14.13 3.99 19.23
CA LYS A 156 -15.07 2.94 19.59
C LYS A 156 -16.03 3.54 20.62
N GLN A 157 -17.33 3.47 20.35
CA GLN A 157 -18.38 3.88 21.29
C GLN A 157 -19.35 2.72 21.46
N THR A 158 -19.45 2.21 22.67
CA THR A 158 -20.49 1.25 23.03
C THR A 158 -21.68 2.01 23.58
N LYS A 159 -22.87 1.81 22.99
CA LYS A 159 -24.11 2.28 23.58
C LYS A 159 -24.72 1.17 24.41
N GLU A 160 -24.95 1.49 25.67
CA GLU A 160 -25.64 0.62 26.61
C GLU A 160 -27.04 0.26 26.13
N ALA A 161 -27.45 -0.92 26.55
CA ALA A 161 -28.77 -1.44 26.26
C ALA A 161 -29.83 -0.68 27.06
N SER A 162 -31.01 -0.49 26.48
CA SER A 162 -32.15 0.11 27.18
C SER A 162 -33.29 -0.89 27.22
N ILE A 163 -33.51 -1.50 28.40
CA ILE A 163 -34.54 -2.52 28.62
C ILE A 163 -35.94 -1.93 28.36
N GLU A 164 -36.21 -0.71 28.85
CA GLU A 164 -37.50 -0.01 28.67
C GLU A 164 -37.89 0.20 27.20
N LYS A 165 -36.88 0.41 26.33
CA LYS A 165 -37.09 0.64 24.89
C LYS A 165 -36.80 -0.60 24.06
N LEU A 166 -36.51 -1.75 24.68
CA LEU A 166 -36.07 -2.99 24.03
C LEU A 166 -34.93 -2.75 23.04
N LYS A 167 -33.99 -1.84 23.37
CA LYS A 167 -32.84 -1.53 22.53
C LYS A 167 -31.66 -2.36 23.01
N SER A 168 -31.26 -3.31 22.18
CA SER A 168 -30.05 -4.10 22.33
C SER A 168 -28.81 -3.19 22.29
N PRO A 169 -27.71 -3.61 22.95
CA PRO A 169 -26.47 -2.85 22.94
C PRO A 169 -25.94 -2.70 21.51
N THR A 170 -25.32 -1.56 21.21
CA THR A 170 -24.75 -1.32 19.88
C THR A 170 -23.34 -0.78 19.99
N ILE A 171 -22.40 -1.38 19.25
CA ILE A 171 -21.05 -0.83 19.07
C ILE A 171 -21.05 0.04 17.83
N ARG A 172 -20.48 1.23 17.96
CA ARG A 172 -20.27 2.19 16.88
C ARG A 172 -18.79 2.46 16.76
N ILE A 173 -18.30 2.38 15.53
CA ILE A 173 -16.93 2.75 15.18
C ILE A 173 -17.00 3.90 14.20
N ASN A 174 -16.23 4.95 14.49
CA ASN A 174 -15.94 6.00 13.54
C ASN A 174 -14.43 5.98 13.23
N LEU A 175 -14.12 5.77 11.96
CA LEU A 175 -12.77 5.78 11.41
C LEU A 175 -12.62 6.98 10.48
N GLN A 176 -11.64 7.84 10.78
CA GLN A 176 -11.34 9.05 10.02
C GLN A 176 -9.98 8.93 9.35
N ILE A 177 -9.92 9.09 8.02
CA ILE A 177 -8.68 9.05 7.24
C ILE A 177 -8.38 10.37 6.55
N LYS A 178 -7.08 10.64 6.34
CA LYS A 178 -6.55 11.74 5.53
C LYS A 178 -5.61 11.21 4.46
N THR A 179 -5.69 11.83 3.29
CA THR A 179 -4.81 11.54 2.14
C THR A 179 -3.86 12.70 1.89
N TYR A 180 -2.55 12.44 1.83
CA TYR A 180 -1.52 13.49 1.66
C TYR A 180 -0.93 13.58 0.26
N PHE A 181 -1.29 12.70 -0.66
CA PHE A 181 -0.85 12.78 -2.05
C PHE A 181 -1.53 13.93 -2.83
N LYS A 182 -1.02 14.18 -4.04
CA LYS A 182 -1.43 15.33 -4.87
C LYS A 182 -2.89 15.22 -5.34
N LYS A 183 -3.56 16.37 -5.51
CA LYS A 183 -4.98 16.46 -5.86
C LYS A 183 -5.37 15.91 -7.23
N ASN A 184 -4.42 15.91 -8.16
CA ASN A 184 -4.60 15.41 -9.52
C ASN A 184 -4.45 13.88 -9.62
N LEU A 185 -3.93 13.24 -8.58
CA LEU A 185 -3.67 11.82 -8.55
C LEU A 185 -4.85 11.08 -7.92
N VAL A 186 -5.11 9.90 -8.45
CA VAL A 186 -6.17 8.99 -8.03
C VAL A 186 -5.54 7.60 -7.95
N PRO A 187 -5.68 6.88 -6.82
CA PRO A 187 -5.22 5.51 -6.73
C PRO A 187 -6.06 4.61 -7.64
N GLU A 188 -5.45 3.53 -8.13
CA GLU A 188 -6.17 2.49 -8.86
C GLU A 188 -7.13 1.74 -7.93
N TYR A 189 -6.65 1.41 -6.73
CA TYR A 189 -7.46 0.92 -5.63
C TYR A 189 -6.98 1.48 -4.30
N LEU A 190 -7.91 1.68 -3.37
CA LEU A 190 -7.65 1.97 -1.96
C LEU A 190 -8.63 1.17 -1.12
N ASN A 191 -8.12 0.18 -0.40
CA ASN A 191 -8.90 -0.68 0.47
C ASN A 191 -8.38 -0.56 1.90
N VAL A 192 -9.25 -0.16 2.82
CA VAL A 192 -8.94 -0.17 4.26
C VAL A 192 -9.60 -1.39 4.86
N LYS A 193 -8.79 -2.35 5.32
CA LYS A 193 -9.23 -3.58 5.98
C LYS A 193 -9.28 -3.35 7.49
N ILE A 194 -10.50 -3.38 8.03
CA ILE A 194 -10.78 -3.19 9.46
C ILE A 194 -11.16 -4.56 10.02
N PRO A 195 -10.35 -5.14 10.92
CA PRO A 195 -10.66 -6.46 11.48
C PRO A 195 -11.86 -6.37 12.44
N ILE A 196 -12.71 -7.40 12.44
CA ILE A 196 -13.88 -7.48 13.34
C ILE A 196 -13.46 -7.55 14.80
N THR A 197 -12.28 -8.10 15.08
CA THR A 197 -11.70 -8.17 16.43
C THR A 197 -11.44 -6.79 17.05
N SER A 198 -11.35 -5.72 16.24
CA SER A 198 -11.32 -4.35 16.75
C SER A 198 -12.67 -3.88 17.33
N PHE A 199 -13.76 -4.61 17.05
CA PHE A 199 -15.09 -4.35 17.59
C PHE A 199 -15.30 -5.13 18.89
N THR A 200 -15.09 -6.45 18.87
CA THR A 200 -15.27 -7.35 20.02
C THR A 200 -14.23 -8.47 20.02
N GLU A 201 -13.71 -8.85 21.19
CA GLU A 201 -12.75 -9.96 21.32
C GLU A 201 -13.38 -11.33 20.99
N ASN A 202 -14.70 -11.44 21.21
CA ASN A 202 -15.51 -12.59 20.83
C ASN A 202 -16.50 -12.18 19.73
N ILE A 203 -16.44 -12.88 18.59
CA ILE A 203 -17.33 -12.63 17.45
C ILE A 203 -18.75 -13.10 17.76
N ASP A 204 -18.91 -14.10 18.63
CA ASP A 204 -20.20 -14.65 19.07
C ASP A 204 -21.08 -13.63 19.81
N LEU A 205 -20.50 -12.51 20.27
CA LEU A 205 -21.25 -11.40 20.89
C LEU A 205 -21.93 -10.49 19.86
N LEU A 206 -21.59 -10.60 18.57
CA LEU A 206 -22.21 -9.81 17.51
C LEU A 206 -23.50 -10.48 17.05
N ASP A 207 -24.60 -9.73 17.14
CA ASP A 207 -25.91 -10.17 16.67
C ASP A 207 -25.96 -10.03 15.14
N LEU A 208 -25.52 -11.07 14.44
CA LEU A 208 -25.57 -11.15 12.99
C LEU A 208 -27.01 -11.43 12.47
N SER A 209 -28.02 -11.59 13.34
CA SER A 209 -29.42 -11.66 12.87
C SER A 209 -29.89 -10.34 12.26
N VAL A 210 -29.29 -9.23 12.71
CA VAL A 210 -29.56 -7.88 12.23
C VAL A 210 -28.45 -7.45 11.29
N ALA A 211 -28.82 -6.97 10.11
CA ALA A 211 -27.85 -6.44 9.16
C ALA A 211 -27.09 -5.24 9.77
N PRO A 212 -25.74 -5.23 9.70
CA PRO A 212 -24.96 -4.11 10.20
C PRO A 212 -25.27 -2.82 9.44
N ARG A 213 -25.16 -1.68 10.13
CA ARG A 213 -25.43 -0.38 9.54
C ARG A 213 -24.11 0.30 9.18
N PHE A 214 -23.98 0.61 7.90
CA PHE A 214 -22.81 1.25 7.32
C PHE A 214 -23.17 2.65 6.83
N LYS A 215 -22.36 3.66 7.16
CA LYS A 215 -22.46 5.01 6.59
C LYS A 215 -21.06 5.50 6.27
N THR A 216 -20.80 5.82 5.02
CA THR A 216 -19.52 6.38 4.56
C THR A 216 -19.73 7.73 3.92
N ASP A 217 -18.74 8.60 4.06
CA ASP A 217 -18.67 9.84 3.28
C ASP A 217 -18.24 9.59 1.83
N PHE A 218 -17.48 8.52 1.62
CA PHE A 218 -16.89 8.17 0.33
C PHE A 218 -16.72 6.66 0.18
N GLY A 219 -16.86 6.14 -1.05
CA GLY A 219 -16.67 4.72 -1.33
C GLY A 219 -17.77 3.81 -0.79
N LYS A 220 -17.47 2.50 -0.73
CA LYS A 220 -18.39 1.44 -0.31
C LYS A 220 -17.79 0.64 0.85
N LEU A 221 -18.65 0.14 1.74
CA LEU A 221 -18.27 -0.80 2.78
C LEU A 221 -18.75 -2.20 2.41
N LEU A 222 -17.82 -3.15 2.46
CA LEU A 222 -18.08 -4.56 2.25
C LEU A 222 -17.74 -5.32 3.52
N PHE A 223 -18.68 -6.14 3.98
CA PHE A 223 -18.46 -7.01 5.11
C PHE A 223 -18.09 -8.40 4.59
N ASN A 224 -16.85 -8.83 4.83
CA ASN A 224 -16.43 -10.18 4.50
C ASN A 224 -16.72 -11.09 5.69
N LEU A 225 -17.63 -12.05 5.49
CA LEU A 225 -18.05 -13.02 6.51
C LEU A 225 -17.05 -14.16 6.69
N SER A 226 -16.19 -14.43 5.69
CA SER A 226 -15.27 -15.58 5.72
C SER A 226 -13.99 -15.28 6.49
N ASP A 227 -13.47 -14.07 6.34
CA ASP A 227 -12.12 -13.70 6.81
C ASP A 227 -12.15 -12.69 7.97
N ASP A 228 -13.32 -12.49 8.56
CA ASP A 228 -13.57 -11.62 9.72
C ASP A 228 -13.01 -10.18 9.58
N PHE A 229 -13.12 -9.60 8.38
CA PHE A 229 -12.75 -8.21 8.12
C PHE A 229 -13.82 -7.42 7.36
N ILE A 230 -13.85 -6.12 7.62
CA ILE A 230 -14.63 -5.14 6.87
C ILE A 230 -13.69 -4.42 5.93
N VAL A 231 -14.01 -4.43 4.64
CA VAL A 231 -13.26 -3.69 3.62
C VAL A 231 -13.99 -2.40 3.33
N TRP A 232 -13.31 -1.28 3.55
CA TRP A 232 -13.74 0.01 3.05
C TRP A 232 -13.03 0.31 1.72
N GLU A 233 -13.77 0.16 0.62
CA GLU A 233 -13.31 0.42 -0.73
C GLU A 233 -13.51 1.88 -1.10
N CYS A 234 -12.41 2.63 -1.13
CA CYS A 234 -12.38 4.05 -1.47
C CYS A 234 -12.03 4.26 -2.96
N ALA A 235 -12.91 3.80 -3.85
CA ALA A 235 -12.71 3.94 -5.29
C ALA A 235 -12.66 5.42 -5.72
N ASN A 236 -11.66 5.80 -6.52
CA ASN A 236 -11.48 7.16 -7.07
C ASN A 236 -11.24 8.28 -6.04
N ILE A 237 -10.68 7.97 -4.87
CA ILE A 237 -10.34 8.99 -3.87
C ILE A 237 -9.24 9.92 -4.39
N LYS A 238 -9.47 11.22 -4.34
CA LYS A 238 -8.46 12.21 -4.75
C LYS A 238 -7.58 12.60 -3.58
N GLY A 239 -6.31 12.87 -3.86
CA GLY A 239 -5.38 13.42 -2.87
C GLY A 239 -5.82 14.81 -2.42
N ASN A 240 -5.48 15.21 -1.20
CA ASN A 240 -5.89 16.52 -0.65
C ASN A 240 -4.81 17.19 0.22
N TYR A 241 -3.56 16.70 0.20
CA TYR A 241 -2.49 17.18 1.09
C TYR A 241 -2.91 17.25 2.58
N GLY A 242 -3.82 16.37 3.01
CA GLY A 242 -4.33 16.33 4.39
C GLY A 242 -5.46 17.31 4.73
N ASN A 243 -5.95 18.10 3.77
CA ASN A 243 -6.98 19.11 4.03
C ASN A 243 -8.38 18.52 4.27
N ARG A 244 -8.69 17.40 3.62
CA ARG A 244 -9.99 16.74 3.73
C ARG A 244 -9.88 15.48 4.57
N ILE A 245 -10.82 15.33 5.49
CA ILE A 245 -11.01 14.13 6.29
C ILE A 245 -12.14 13.34 5.63
N PHE A 246 -11.95 12.03 5.51
CA PHE A 246 -13.00 11.11 5.07
C PHE A 246 -13.39 10.21 6.23
N GLU A 247 -14.68 10.13 6.52
CA GLU A 247 -15.19 9.37 7.65
C GLU A 247 -15.95 8.13 7.21
N CYS A 248 -15.81 7.10 8.03
CA CYS A 248 -16.47 5.82 7.89
C CYS A 248 -17.11 5.45 9.23
N PHE A 249 -18.44 5.31 9.23
CA PHE A 249 -19.24 4.92 10.38
C PHE A 249 -19.76 3.51 10.21
N ILE A 250 -19.44 2.67 11.19
CA ILE A 250 -19.86 1.28 11.24
C ILE A 250 -20.61 1.06 12.55
N GLN A 251 -21.80 0.46 12.47
CA GLN A 251 -22.59 0.13 13.64
C GLN A 251 -23.01 -1.34 13.59
N PHE A 252 -22.62 -2.07 14.64
CA PHE A 252 -23.09 -3.42 14.93
C PHE A 252 -24.02 -3.44 16.12
N GLN A 253 -24.95 -4.40 16.10
CA GLN A 253 -25.78 -4.73 17.24
C GLN A 253 -25.14 -5.91 17.97
N LEU A 254 -25.17 -5.89 19.30
CA LEU A 254 -24.68 -6.97 20.13
C LEU A 254 -25.85 -7.84 20.56
N ALA A 255 -25.57 -9.13 20.69
CA ALA A 255 -26.53 -10.10 21.16
C ALA A 255 -26.75 -9.90 22.66
N ASP A 256 -28.00 -9.71 23.04
CA ASP A 256 -28.44 -9.69 24.43
C ASP A 256 -29.65 -10.61 24.55
N GLU A 257 -29.45 -11.76 25.20
CA GLU A 257 -30.47 -12.80 25.33
C GLU A 257 -31.72 -12.28 26.04
N GLN A 258 -31.56 -11.46 27.09
CA GLN A 258 -32.68 -10.95 27.88
C GLN A 258 -33.57 -10.03 27.04
N ILE A 259 -32.96 -9.13 26.27
CA ILE A 259 -33.69 -8.20 25.41
C ILE A 259 -34.34 -8.95 24.24
N ASN A 260 -33.65 -9.95 23.69
CA ASN A 260 -34.17 -10.76 22.60
C ASN A 260 -35.38 -11.61 23.04
N GLU A 261 -35.36 -12.17 24.24
CA GLU A 261 -36.51 -12.85 24.83
C GLU A 261 -37.69 -11.92 25.07
N LEU A 262 -37.46 -10.73 25.64
CA LEU A 262 -38.50 -9.75 25.86
C LEU A 262 -39.12 -9.25 24.54
N LYS A 263 -38.29 -9.04 23.50
CA LYS A 263 -38.78 -8.73 22.15
C LYS A 263 -39.67 -9.86 21.59
N ARG A 264 -39.26 -11.13 21.76
CA ARG A 264 -40.04 -12.29 21.33
C ARG A 264 -41.36 -12.41 22.07
N LYS A 265 -41.37 -12.25 23.40
CA LYS A 265 -42.60 -12.25 24.21
C LYS A 265 -43.55 -11.14 23.78
N LYS A 266 -43.05 -9.90 23.63
CA LYS A 266 -43.85 -8.78 23.16
C LYS A 266 -44.41 -8.98 21.74
N GLN A 267 -43.64 -9.60 20.85
CA GLN A 267 -44.12 -9.93 19.50
C GLN A 267 -45.19 -11.03 19.53
N LEU A 268 -45.06 -12.01 20.42
CA LEU A 268 -46.06 -13.07 20.61
C LEU A 268 -47.37 -12.52 21.21
N GLU A 269 -47.25 -11.54 22.11
CA GLU A 269 -48.37 -10.83 22.72
C GLU A 269 -49.01 -9.80 21.77
N SER A 270 -48.26 -9.28 20.80
CA SER A 270 -48.78 -8.32 19.83
C SER A 270 -49.68 -9.00 18.78
N MET A 271 -50.77 -8.33 18.42
CA MET A 271 -51.64 -8.74 17.30
C MET A 271 -51.02 -8.46 15.91
N ASP A 272 -49.79 -7.95 15.87
CA ASP A 272 -49.09 -7.64 14.63
C ASP A 272 -48.62 -8.93 13.96
N ALA A 273 -49.00 -9.12 12.70
CA ALA A 273 -48.54 -10.26 11.92
C ALA A 273 -47.00 -10.24 11.78
N PRO A 274 -46.32 -11.38 11.96
CA PRO A 274 -44.87 -11.44 11.78
C PRO A 274 -44.50 -11.08 10.33
N PRO A 275 -43.31 -10.51 10.10
CA PRO A 275 -42.89 -10.14 8.75
C PRO A 275 -42.89 -11.36 7.83
N LEU A 276 -43.57 -11.26 6.68
CA LEU A 276 -43.71 -12.36 5.71
C LEU A 276 -42.35 -12.87 5.20
N ARG A 277 -41.32 -12.00 5.15
CA ARG A 277 -39.97 -12.36 4.74
C ARG A 277 -39.00 -12.16 5.91
N LYS A 278 -38.45 -13.25 6.42
CA LYS A 278 -37.28 -13.22 7.32
C LYS A 278 -36.10 -12.75 6.47
N GLY A 279 -35.37 -11.71 6.93
CA GLY A 279 -34.22 -11.16 6.20
C GLY A 279 -33.11 -12.18 5.97
N LEU A 280 -32.01 -11.75 5.32
CA LEU A 280 -30.83 -12.59 5.19
C LEU A 280 -30.32 -12.96 6.58
N LYS A 281 -30.24 -14.25 6.88
CA LYS A 281 -29.76 -14.77 8.17
C LYS A 281 -28.25 -14.90 8.10
N LEU A 282 -27.54 -13.78 8.33
CA LEU A 282 -26.08 -13.76 8.27
C LEU A 282 -25.47 -14.74 9.28
N GLU A 283 -26.12 -14.97 10.43
CA GLU A 283 -25.74 -16.01 11.42
C GLU A 283 -25.59 -17.40 10.79
N LYS A 284 -26.53 -17.82 9.93
CA LYS A 284 -26.48 -19.14 9.32
C LYS A 284 -25.35 -19.26 8.32
N ILE A 285 -25.13 -18.20 7.55
CA ILE A 285 -24.06 -18.14 6.54
C ILE A 285 -22.70 -18.13 7.23
N TYR A 286 -22.58 -17.34 8.29
CA TYR A 286 -21.37 -17.26 9.11
C TYR A 286 -21.02 -18.61 9.73
N ASN A 287 -21.98 -19.28 10.39
CA ASN A 287 -21.76 -20.60 10.96
C ASN A 287 -21.40 -21.64 9.89
N GLU A 288 -22.05 -21.62 8.72
CA GLU A 288 -21.74 -22.55 7.63
C GLU A 288 -20.32 -22.35 7.06
N LEU A 289 -19.83 -21.11 7.02
CA LEU A 289 -18.47 -20.79 6.56
C LEU A 289 -17.41 -21.17 7.60
N HIS A 290 -17.64 -20.82 8.88
CA HIS A 290 -16.71 -21.14 9.97
C HIS A 290 -16.67 -22.64 10.30
N ASP A 291 -17.79 -23.37 10.20
CA ASP A 291 -17.80 -24.84 10.33
C ASP A 291 -17.01 -25.54 9.21
N LYS A 292 -16.94 -24.92 8.01
CA LYS A 292 -16.12 -25.42 6.88
C LYS A 292 -14.64 -25.09 7.05
N ASN A 293 -14.32 -23.89 7.56
CA ASN A 293 -12.93 -23.46 7.81
C ASN A 293 -12.29 -24.16 9.02
N MET A 294 -13.05 -24.45 10.07
CA MET A 294 -12.61 -25.29 11.20
C MET A 294 -12.15 -26.71 10.79
N ARG A 295 -12.54 -27.20 9.61
CA ARG A 295 -12.05 -28.47 9.06
C ARG A 295 -10.77 -28.34 8.22
N LEU A 296 -10.33 -27.12 7.93
CA LEU A 296 -9.15 -26.81 7.10
C LEU A 296 -8.01 -26.16 7.92
N ASP A 297 -8.31 -25.50 9.03
CA ASP A 297 -7.39 -24.60 9.74
C ASP A 297 -6.64 -25.22 10.95
N GLU A 298 -6.12 -26.44 10.82
CA GLU A 298 -5.04 -26.92 11.72
C GLU A 298 -3.63 -26.47 11.26
N ALA A 299 -3.51 -25.76 10.14
CA ALA A 299 -2.22 -25.37 9.57
C ALA A 299 -2.08 -23.84 9.41
N ASN A 300 -1.86 -23.17 10.54
CA ASN A 300 -1.09 -21.92 10.69
C ASN A 300 -1.66 -20.60 10.10
N VAL A 301 -1.62 -19.56 10.94
CA VAL A 301 -1.70 -18.11 10.65
C VAL A 301 -3.10 -17.46 10.68
N SER A 302 -3.60 -17.12 11.88
CA SER A 302 -4.61 -16.03 12.02
C SER A 302 -4.57 -15.27 13.35
N CYS A 303 -3.78 -15.70 14.32
CA CYS A 303 -3.71 -15.09 15.67
C CYS A 303 -2.99 -13.73 15.73
N LEU A 304 -2.24 -13.34 14.68
CA LEU A 304 -1.29 -12.21 14.68
C LEU A 304 -1.87 -10.86 14.22
N ASN A 305 -3.11 -10.83 13.73
CA ASN A 305 -3.76 -9.64 13.13
C ASN A 305 -4.90 -9.03 13.94
N LYS A 306 -5.11 -9.50 15.19
CA LYS A 306 -6.32 -9.21 15.98
C LYS A 306 -6.62 -7.74 16.26
N ASN A 307 -5.73 -6.77 16.01
CA ASN A 307 -6.04 -5.34 16.23
C ASN A 307 -5.24 -4.41 15.31
N LYS A 308 -5.09 -4.82 14.04
CA LYS A 308 -4.34 -4.06 13.04
C LYS A 308 -5.28 -3.67 11.90
N ILE A 309 -5.51 -2.36 11.73
CA ILE A 309 -6.17 -1.87 10.51
C ILE A 309 -5.12 -1.84 9.42
N GLN A 310 -5.31 -2.64 8.37
CA GLN A 310 -4.42 -2.68 7.22
C GLN A 310 -4.94 -1.77 6.11
N ILE A 311 -4.03 -1.13 5.39
CA ILE A 311 -4.38 -0.30 4.24
C ILE A 311 -3.65 -0.84 3.01
N GLU A 312 -4.40 -1.09 1.96
CA GLU A 312 -3.88 -1.54 0.67
C GLU A 312 -4.17 -0.47 -0.38
N PHE A 313 -3.13 -0.05 -1.10
CA PHE A 313 -3.29 0.95 -2.14
C PHE A 313 -2.24 0.84 -3.22
N GLU A 314 -2.63 1.28 -4.40
CA GLU A 314 -1.75 1.49 -5.53
C GLU A 314 -2.00 2.87 -6.11
N ILE A 315 -0.97 3.71 -6.13
CA ILE A 315 -1.04 5.05 -6.72
C ILE A 315 -0.10 5.10 -7.95
N PRO A 316 -0.66 5.15 -9.17
CA PRO A 316 0.13 5.34 -10.36
C PRO A 316 0.61 6.79 -10.48
N TYR A 317 1.74 6.98 -11.15
CA TYR A 317 2.38 8.29 -11.41
C TYR A 317 2.73 9.10 -10.16
N TYR A 318 2.82 8.43 -9.00
CA TYR A 318 3.20 9.02 -7.73
C TYR A 318 4.47 8.39 -7.20
N ILE A 319 5.26 9.21 -6.51
CA ILE A 319 6.44 8.77 -5.79
C ILE A 319 6.50 9.50 -4.45
N SER A 320 6.68 8.74 -3.37
CA SER A 320 6.66 9.28 -2.01
C SER A 320 8.03 9.80 -1.59
N SER A 321 9.11 9.21 -2.11
CA SER A 321 10.46 9.67 -1.78
C SER A 321 10.78 11.04 -2.38
N GLY A 322 10.15 11.39 -3.50
CA GLY A 322 10.48 12.56 -4.31
C GLY A 322 11.52 12.30 -5.40
N LEU A 323 12.01 11.08 -5.56
CA LEU A 323 12.94 10.69 -6.63
C LEU A 323 12.32 10.97 -8.00
N LYS A 324 13.05 11.67 -8.86
CA LYS A 324 12.65 11.93 -10.23
C LYS A 324 13.83 11.74 -11.16
N ILE A 325 13.54 11.13 -12.30
CA ILE A 325 14.48 11.02 -13.42
C ILE A 325 14.29 12.27 -14.28
N ASP A 326 15.39 12.99 -14.49
CA ASP A 326 15.45 14.22 -15.29
C ASP A 326 15.52 13.90 -16.79
N PHE A 327 16.52 13.11 -17.16
CA PHE A 327 16.77 12.71 -18.54
C PHE A 327 17.38 11.32 -18.63
N ILE A 328 17.17 10.68 -19.79
CA ILE A 328 17.87 9.46 -20.19
C ILE A 328 18.48 9.76 -21.56
N LYS A 329 19.81 9.72 -21.63
CA LYS A 329 20.58 9.89 -22.86
C LYS A 329 21.27 8.58 -23.20
N ILE A 330 21.22 8.20 -24.48
CA ILE A 330 21.86 6.98 -24.97
C ILE A 330 22.93 7.38 -26.00
N GLU A 331 24.14 6.93 -25.78
CA GLU A 331 25.29 7.13 -26.67
C GLU A 331 25.78 5.77 -27.18
N GLU A 332 25.73 5.55 -28.49
CA GLU A 332 26.24 4.34 -29.15
C GLU A 332 27.33 4.76 -30.14
N HIS A 333 28.59 4.48 -29.81
CA HIS A 333 29.73 4.93 -30.62
C HIS A 333 29.76 4.34 -32.04
N ASN A 334 29.14 3.18 -32.24
CA ASN A 334 29.13 2.49 -33.53
C ASN A 334 28.07 3.03 -34.51
N LEU A 335 27.12 3.85 -34.06
CA LEU A 335 25.98 4.29 -34.86
C LEU A 335 25.79 5.82 -34.79
N VAL A 336 26.17 6.52 -35.87
CA VAL A 336 26.15 8.00 -35.98
C VAL A 336 24.74 8.61 -35.82
N LYS A 337 23.67 7.84 -36.08
CA LYS A 337 22.27 8.24 -35.86
C LYS A 337 21.51 7.12 -35.16
N TYR A 338 21.66 7.04 -33.84
CA TYR A 338 20.92 6.11 -33.00
C TYR A 338 19.59 6.74 -32.54
N GLN A 339 18.49 6.38 -33.19
CA GLN A 339 17.16 6.77 -32.72
C GLN A 339 16.70 5.80 -31.64
N PHE A 340 16.23 6.35 -30.53
CA PHE A 340 15.66 5.59 -29.41
C PHE A 340 14.43 6.27 -28.82
N PHE A 341 13.62 5.50 -28.10
CA PHE A 341 12.49 5.98 -27.33
C PHE A 341 12.66 5.58 -25.87
N SER A 342 12.43 6.53 -24.95
CA SER A 342 12.46 6.27 -23.52
C SER A 342 11.08 6.46 -22.91
N TRP A 343 10.73 5.56 -22.00
CA TRP A 343 9.46 5.58 -21.28
C TRP A 343 9.76 5.47 -19.79
N ILE A 344 9.15 6.35 -19.00
CA ILE A 344 9.32 6.36 -17.55
C ILE A 344 7.95 6.27 -16.91
N ARG A 345 7.77 5.36 -15.97
CA ARG A 345 6.58 5.32 -15.12
C ARG A 345 6.97 5.29 -13.65
N TYR A 346 6.18 5.98 -12.85
CA TYR A 346 6.30 5.99 -11.39
C TYR A 346 5.11 5.24 -10.81
N LYS A 347 5.34 4.42 -9.80
CA LYS A 347 4.28 3.67 -9.12
C LYS A 347 4.63 3.58 -7.64
N THR A 348 3.69 3.95 -6.78
CA THR A 348 3.80 3.74 -5.33
C THR A 348 2.78 2.69 -4.91
N ILE A 349 3.24 1.67 -4.21
CA ILE A 349 2.43 0.58 -3.66
C ILE A 349 2.68 0.44 -2.16
N ASN A 350 1.72 -0.14 -1.46
CA ASN A 350 1.95 -0.59 -0.09
C ASN A 350 2.79 -1.86 -0.05
N GLU A 351 3.65 -1.99 0.95
CA GLU A 351 4.27 -3.28 1.27
C GLU A 351 3.23 -4.19 1.94
N LYS A 352 3.05 -5.41 1.41
CA LYS A 352 1.98 -6.33 1.85
C LYS A 352 2.11 -6.56 3.37
N ASP A 353 0.99 -6.42 4.08
CA ASP A 353 0.88 -6.58 5.53
C ASP A 353 1.73 -5.63 6.40
N GLU A 354 2.48 -4.69 5.81
CA GLU A 354 3.37 -3.78 6.55
C GLU A 354 2.90 -2.32 6.55
N TYR A 355 1.74 -2.04 5.96
CA TYR A 355 1.02 -0.77 6.11
C TYR A 355 -0.18 -0.97 7.02
N TYR A 356 0.04 -0.85 8.33
CA TYR A 356 -1.01 -1.07 9.31
C TYR A 356 -0.92 -0.14 10.52
N ILE A 357 -2.05 0.00 11.18
CA ILE A 357 -2.17 0.76 12.40
C ILE A 357 -2.61 -0.16 13.51
N SER A 358 -1.78 -0.22 14.56
CA SER A 358 -2.12 -0.90 15.80
C SER A 358 -3.07 -0.02 16.60
N ILE A 359 -4.19 -0.62 16.98
CA ILE A 359 -5.19 0.00 17.83
C ILE A 359 -5.19 -0.78 19.14
N ILE A 360 -5.28 -0.07 20.27
CA ILE A 360 -5.70 -0.71 21.52
C ILE A 360 -7.21 -0.64 21.57
N ALA A 361 -7.85 -1.76 21.89
CA ALA A 361 -9.23 -1.77 22.38
C ALA A 361 -9.27 -0.98 23.70
N SER A 362 -9.21 0.34 23.63
CA SER A 362 -9.48 1.18 24.79
C SER A 362 -10.99 1.16 24.94
N ASP A 363 -11.46 0.26 25.80
CA ASP A 363 -12.77 0.37 26.40
C ASP A 363 -12.75 1.65 27.26
N VAL A 364 -13.27 2.73 26.70
CA VAL A 364 -13.58 3.98 27.42
C VAL A 364 -15.07 4.11 27.52
#